data_AF-A0A3T0Y9Z4-F1
#
_entry.id   AF-A0A3T0Y9Z4-F1
#
_cell.length_a   1.000
_cell.length_b   1.000
_cell.length_c   1.000
_cell.angle_alpha   90.00
_cell.angle_beta   90.00
_cell.angle_gamma   90.00
#
_symmetry.space_group_name_H-M   'P 1'
#
loop_
_entity.id
_entity.type
_entity.pdbx_description
1 polymer ?
#
loop_
_entity_poly.entity_id
_entity_poly.type
_entity_poly.pdbx_seq_one_letter_code
_entity_poly.pdbx_strand_id
1 'polypeptide(L)'
;MTELLNPVHTESSTTTAPAAPDNVLPLTGSSTGRQAAEVRATRHQRDSAPHDDDLSIENLPVLSTRQLRVLVNQAYKLMDTDYPPSGALERYELIVEELEHRAQQAAERGNGSVYPGYQLKETFRDNPLYCRFELFIDGTLAAYVKYSMVGAQIVLLDGVEQPVFRDQGIDATLMRHVVLNAHKRRLNLVPQCPMAFSFLADHPQYQVLTAHPGR
;
A
#
# COMPACT_ATOMS: atom_id res chain seq x y z
N MET A 1 49.45 -23.30 -28.26
CA MET A 1 50.35 -22.64 -27.30
C MET A 1 49.63 -22.53 -25.99
N THR A 2 49.89 -23.53 -25.15
CA THR A 2 49.59 -23.65 -23.73
C THR A 2 50.39 -22.59 -22.95
N GLU A 3 49.88 -22.10 -21.82
CA GLU A 3 50.56 -21.92 -20.52
C GLU A 3 49.69 -21.02 -19.59
N LEU A 4 49.10 -21.59 -18.53
CA LEU A 4 49.57 -21.67 -17.12
C LEU A 4 49.14 -20.43 -16.32
N LEU A 5 48.07 -20.48 -15.53
CA LEU A 5 48.04 -20.92 -14.13
C LEU A 5 49.36 -20.74 -13.38
N ASN A 6 49.36 -19.86 -12.37
CA ASN A 6 50.15 -20.04 -11.15
C ASN A 6 49.43 -19.45 -9.92
N PRO A 7 49.65 -19.99 -8.71
CA PRO A 7 48.72 -19.93 -7.59
C PRO A 7 49.25 -19.19 -6.34
N VAL A 8 48.31 -18.99 -5.39
CA VAL A 8 48.40 -19.01 -3.91
C VAL A 8 49.69 -18.52 -3.24
N HIS A 9 49.54 -17.49 -2.40
CA HIS A 9 50.21 -17.42 -1.10
C HIS A 9 49.21 -17.07 0.01
N THR A 10 49.05 -18.02 0.92
CA THR A 10 48.43 -17.92 2.23
C THR A 10 49.52 -17.57 3.23
N GLU A 11 49.38 -16.52 4.06
CA GLU A 11 50.00 -16.47 5.38
C GLU A 11 49.13 -15.69 6.38
N SER A 12 48.81 -16.38 7.48
CA SER A 12 48.22 -15.85 8.71
C SER A 12 49.31 -15.16 9.55
N SER A 13 48.94 -14.12 10.30
CA SER A 13 49.74 -13.67 11.44
C SER A 13 48.85 -13.06 12.53
N THR A 14 48.78 -13.79 13.63
CA THR A 14 48.28 -13.40 14.95
C THR A 14 49.45 -12.84 15.77
N THR A 15 49.27 -11.72 16.48
CA THR A 15 50.14 -11.15 17.56
C THR A 15 49.59 -9.74 17.83
N THR A 16 49.44 -9.13 19.01
CA THR A 16 49.58 -9.46 20.44
C THR A 16 49.08 -8.21 21.19
N ALA A 17 48.38 -8.37 22.30
CA ALA A 17 48.02 -7.29 23.23
C ALA A 17 49.16 -7.00 24.23
N PRO A 18 49.18 -5.81 24.86
CA PRO A 18 49.34 -5.81 26.32
C PRO A 18 48.45 -4.80 27.09
N ALA A 19 47.93 -5.34 28.21
CA ALA A 19 47.73 -4.85 29.58
C ALA A 19 47.59 -3.35 29.96
N ALA A 20 46.72 -3.17 30.97
CA ALA A 20 46.26 -1.96 31.69
C ALA A 20 47.31 -1.31 32.64
N PRO A 21 46.94 -0.30 33.48
CA PRO A 21 46.43 -0.68 34.81
C PRO A 21 45.33 0.22 35.44
N ASP A 22 44.55 -0.45 36.29
CA ASP A 22 43.99 -0.10 37.61
C ASP A 22 43.73 1.35 38.04
N ASN A 23 42.52 1.58 38.55
CA ASN A 23 42.38 2.28 39.83
C ASN A 23 41.11 1.85 40.61
N VAL A 24 41.32 1.38 41.84
CA VAL A 24 40.30 0.85 42.77
C VAL A 24 40.25 1.74 44.02
N LEU A 25 39.06 2.33 44.29
CA LEU A 25 38.38 2.68 45.56
C LEU A 25 39.13 3.45 46.70
N PRO A 26 38.41 4.21 47.56
CA PRO A 26 37.83 3.58 48.76
C PRO A 26 36.43 4.07 49.18
N LEU A 27 35.72 3.18 49.89
CA LEU A 27 34.51 3.44 50.68
C LEU A 27 34.80 4.30 51.93
N THR A 28 33.90 5.24 52.25
CA THR A 28 33.36 5.62 53.59
C THR A 28 32.18 6.59 53.32
N GLY A 29 31.08 6.76 54.05
CA GLY A 29 30.50 6.23 55.28
C GLY A 29 29.12 6.88 55.49
N SER A 30 28.23 6.18 56.22
CA SER A 30 27.11 6.67 57.05
C SER A 30 26.05 7.66 56.53
N SER A 31 24.83 7.13 56.38
CA SER A 31 23.53 7.61 56.91
C SER A 31 23.13 9.09 56.79
N THR A 32 22.09 9.34 55.99
CA THR A 32 21.03 10.30 56.35
C THR A 32 19.72 9.87 55.69
N GLY A 33 18.75 9.45 56.50
CA GLY A 33 17.37 9.33 56.07
C GLY A 33 16.68 10.69 56.10
N ARG A 34 15.85 10.94 55.08
CA ARG A 34 14.55 11.65 55.09
C ARG A 34 14.31 12.32 53.74
N GLN A 35 13.06 12.20 53.29
CA GLN A 35 12.37 12.99 52.26
C GLN A 35 12.63 12.61 50.79
N ALA A 36 11.85 11.63 50.32
CA ALA A 36 11.42 11.55 48.92
C ALA A 36 10.06 10.84 48.86
N ALA A 37 9.04 11.42 49.49
CA ALA A 37 7.68 10.89 49.46
C ALA A 37 6.67 12.04 49.35
N GLU A 38 6.74 12.84 48.28
CA GLU A 38 5.68 13.83 48.01
C GLU A 38 5.69 14.42 46.59
N VAL A 39 5.91 13.63 45.52
CA VAL A 39 5.65 14.11 44.13
C VAL A 39 5.13 13.02 43.19
N ARG A 40 4.25 12.10 43.65
CA ARG A 40 3.71 11.04 42.77
C ARG A 40 2.21 10.84 42.84
N ALA A 41 1.47 11.93 43.03
CA ALA A 41 0.01 11.89 43.11
C ALA A 41 -0.70 12.74 42.05
N THR A 42 -0.28 12.67 40.77
CA THR A 42 -1.10 13.18 39.63
C THR A 42 -0.83 12.43 38.31
N ARG A 43 -0.66 11.10 38.35
CA ARG A 43 -0.63 10.25 37.13
C ARG A 43 -1.52 9.00 37.27
N HIS A 44 -2.64 9.12 37.96
CA HIS A 44 -3.56 7.99 38.17
C HIS A 44 -4.93 8.14 37.50
N GLN A 45 -5.05 8.98 36.47
CA GLN A 45 -6.35 9.24 35.83
C GLN A 45 -6.35 9.11 34.31
N ARG A 46 -5.52 8.22 33.74
CA ARG A 46 -5.53 8.02 32.27
C ARG A 46 -5.28 6.61 31.71
N ASP A 47 -5.28 5.57 32.54
CA ASP A 47 -5.28 4.18 32.06
C ASP A 47 -6.27 3.36 32.88
N SER A 48 -7.56 3.55 32.62
CA SER A 48 -8.54 2.52 32.96
C SER A 48 -8.39 1.44 31.90
N ALA A 49 -7.63 0.39 32.21
CA ALA A 49 -7.67 -0.83 31.41
C ALA A 49 -9.12 -1.34 31.42
N PRO A 50 -9.73 -1.62 30.25
CA PRO A 50 -11.09 -2.14 30.23
C PRO A 50 -11.11 -3.46 31.00
N HIS A 51 -12.12 -3.62 31.86
CA HIS A 51 -12.35 -4.89 32.54
C HIS A 51 -12.75 -5.95 31.50
N ASP A 52 -12.44 -7.23 31.75
CA ASP A 52 -12.80 -8.34 30.84
C ASP A 52 -14.30 -8.37 30.50
N ASP A 53 -15.16 -7.77 31.34
CA ASP A 53 -16.60 -7.67 31.17
C ASP A 53 -17.03 -6.67 30.06
N ASP A 54 -16.24 -5.61 29.82
CA ASP A 54 -16.47 -4.61 28.76
C ASP A 54 -16.14 -5.15 27.35
N LEU A 55 -15.61 -6.37 27.26
CA LEU A 55 -15.03 -6.98 26.07
C LEU A 55 -15.88 -8.17 25.56
N SER A 56 -17.20 -8.06 25.73
CA SER A 56 -18.17 -9.07 25.27
C SER A 56 -18.58 -8.88 23.80
N ILE A 57 -18.86 -9.99 23.11
CA ILE A 57 -19.28 -10.04 21.69
C ILE A 57 -20.48 -9.13 21.41
N GLU A 58 -21.42 -9.03 22.35
CA GLU A 58 -22.63 -8.21 22.19
C GLU A 58 -22.37 -6.70 22.08
N ASN A 59 -21.17 -6.23 22.45
CA ASN A 59 -20.82 -4.81 22.48
C ASN A 59 -19.89 -4.35 21.34
N LEU A 60 -19.57 -5.23 20.38
CA LEU A 60 -18.66 -4.95 19.23
C LEU A 60 -18.89 -3.56 18.58
N PRO A 61 -20.13 -3.11 18.29
CA PRO A 61 -20.36 -1.84 17.59
C PRO A 61 -19.99 -0.60 18.43
N VAL A 62 -20.00 -0.71 19.76
CA VAL A 62 -19.76 0.41 20.69
C VAL A 62 -18.27 0.53 21.04
N LEU A 63 -17.51 -0.55 20.89
CA LEU A 63 -16.07 -0.57 21.15
C LEU A 63 -15.30 0.33 20.18
N SER A 64 -14.17 0.86 20.61
CA SER A 64 -13.22 1.56 19.73
C SER A 64 -12.44 0.58 18.84
N THR A 65 -11.92 1.03 17.70
CA THR A 65 -11.06 0.22 16.82
C THR A 65 -9.84 -0.34 17.55
N ARG A 66 -9.30 0.39 18.54
CA ARG A 66 -8.20 -0.09 19.40
C ARG A 66 -8.63 -1.27 20.26
N GLN A 67 -9.82 -1.22 20.84
CA GLN A 67 -10.36 -2.30 21.68
C GLN A 67 -10.66 -3.54 20.83
N LEU A 68 -11.27 -3.37 19.66
CA LEU A 68 -11.47 -4.47 18.71
C LEU A 68 -10.15 -5.16 18.35
N ARG A 69 -9.08 -4.39 18.11
CA ARG A 69 -7.75 -4.98 17.84
C ARG A 69 -7.18 -5.77 19.02
N VAL A 70 -7.46 -5.35 20.26
CA VAL A 70 -7.06 -6.11 21.46
C VAL A 70 -7.84 -7.41 21.54
N LEU A 71 -9.14 -7.38 21.24
CA LEU A 71 -10.00 -8.56 21.20
C LEU A 71 -9.57 -9.58 20.15
N VAL A 72 -9.17 -9.14 18.94
CA VAL A 72 -8.61 -10.04 17.92
C VAL A 72 -7.40 -10.79 18.46
N ASN A 73 -6.47 -10.08 19.11
CA ASN A 73 -5.28 -10.72 19.70
C ASN A 73 -5.64 -11.71 20.81
N GLN A 74 -6.69 -11.46 21.58
CA GLN A 74 -7.19 -12.40 22.58
C GLN A 74 -7.84 -13.62 21.91
N ALA A 75 -8.61 -13.44 20.85
CA ALA A 75 -9.23 -14.52 20.09
C ALA A 75 -8.16 -15.44 19.46
N TYR A 76 -7.08 -14.87 18.89
CA TYR A 76 -5.93 -15.67 18.42
C TYR A 76 -5.33 -16.53 19.53
N LYS A 77 -5.09 -15.97 20.72
CA LYS A 77 -4.56 -16.75 21.86
C LYS A 77 -5.47 -17.92 22.24
N LEU A 78 -6.79 -17.74 22.16
CA LEU A 78 -7.75 -18.81 22.43
C LEU A 78 -7.74 -19.88 21.33
N MET A 79 -7.56 -19.48 20.07
CA MET A 79 -7.45 -20.40 18.93
C MET A 79 -6.13 -21.17 18.91
N ASP A 80 -5.05 -20.57 19.40
CA ASP A 80 -3.71 -21.19 19.47
C ASP A 80 -3.57 -22.22 20.61
N THR A 81 -4.62 -22.44 21.40
CA THR A 81 -4.59 -23.43 22.49
C THR A 81 -4.80 -24.85 21.94
N ASP A 82 -4.18 -25.87 22.55
CA ASP A 82 -4.31 -27.30 22.14
C ASP A 82 -5.77 -27.78 22.03
N TYR A 83 -6.64 -27.18 22.85
CA TYR A 83 -8.08 -27.39 22.83
C TYR A 83 -8.79 -26.03 22.91
N PRO A 84 -9.07 -25.38 21.76
CA PRO A 84 -9.71 -24.08 21.74
C PRO A 84 -11.16 -24.19 22.23
N PRO A 85 -11.65 -23.22 23.02
CA PRO A 85 -13.04 -23.24 23.48
C PRO A 85 -14.01 -23.11 22.30
N SER A 86 -15.22 -23.66 22.45
CA SER A 86 -16.28 -23.51 21.45
C SER A 86 -16.59 -22.03 21.20
N GLY A 87 -16.70 -21.67 19.91
CA GLY A 87 -16.93 -20.30 19.49
C GLY A 87 -15.69 -19.39 19.47
N ALA A 88 -14.47 -19.91 19.69
CA ALA A 88 -13.24 -19.11 19.55
C ALA A 88 -13.06 -18.55 18.13
N LEU A 89 -13.35 -19.38 17.11
CA LEU A 89 -13.30 -18.97 15.71
C LEU A 89 -14.41 -17.97 15.37
N GLU A 90 -15.65 -18.25 15.77
CA GLU A 90 -16.80 -17.35 15.56
C GLU A 90 -16.55 -15.98 16.20
N ARG A 91 -15.96 -15.95 17.41
CA ARG A 91 -15.53 -14.70 18.05
C ARG A 91 -14.53 -13.94 17.20
N TYR A 92 -13.50 -14.63 16.70
CA TYR A 92 -12.50 -14.03 15.83
C TYR A 92 -13.16 -13.44 14.57
N GLU A 93 -14.03 -14.20 13.91
CA GLU A 93 -14.74 -13.78 12.70
C GLU A 93 -15.57 -12.52 12.94
N LEU A 94 -16.37 -12.47 14.00
CA LEU A 94 -17.19 -11.31 14.34
C LEU A 94 -16.37 -10.04 14.60
N ILE A 95 -15.21 -10.18 15.26
CA ILE A 95 -14.33 -9.04 15.53
C ILE A 95 -13.66 -8.56 14.23
N VAL A 96 -13.22 -9.48 13.37
CA VAL A 96 -12.62 -9.16 12.07
C VAL A 96 -13.63 -8.49 11.16
N GLU A 97 -14.86 -9.00 11.08
CA GLU A 97 -15.94 -8.41 10.28
C GLU A 97 -16.23 -6.96 10.69
N GLU A 98 -16.33 -6.68 12.00
CA GLU A 98 -16.52 -5.31 12.50
C GLU A 98 -15.31 -4.40 12.19
N LEU A 99 -14.08 -4.92 12.29
CA LEU A 99 -12.87 -4.18 11.92
C LEU A 99 -12.81 -3.86 10.42
N GLU A 100 -13.17 -4.82 9.57
CA GLU A 100 -13.25 -4.66 8.12
C GLU A 100 -14.33 -3.65 7.74
N HIS A 101 -15.53 -3.76 8.34
CA HIS A 101 -16.61 -2.79 8.15
C HIS A 101 -16.18 -1.36 8.49
N ARG A 102 -15.42 -1.16 9.58
CA ARG A 102 -14.90 0.17 9.93
C ARG A 102 -13.78 0.66 9.02
N ALA A 103 -12.91 -0.25 8.57
CA ALA A 103 -11.88 0.08 7.58
C ALA A 103 -12.54 0.56 6.27
N GLN A 104 -13.63 -0.12 5.88
CA GLN A 104 -14.43 0.22 4.72
C GLN A 104 -15.08 1.59 4.83
N GLN A 105 -15.75 1.89 5.96
CA GLN A 105 -16.32 3.22 6.19
C GLN A 105 -15.27 4.34 6.19
N ALA A 106 -14.05 4.07 6.69
CA ALA A 106 -12.97 5.03 6.64
C ALA A 106 -12.46 5.26 5.20
N ALA A 107 -12.37 4.19 4.39
CA ALA A 107 -11.99 4.27 2.98
C ALA A 107 -13.03 5.00 2.13
N GLU A 108 -14.33 4.80 2.38
CA GLU A 108 -15.42 5.52 1.72
C GLU A 108 -15.39 7.01 2.04
N ARG A 109 -15.11 7.38 3.30
CA ARG A 109 -14.92 8.79 3.69
C ARG A 109 -13.66 9.41 3.07
N GLY A 110 -12.67 8.60 2.73
CA GLY A 110 -11.41 9.00 2.15
C GLY A 110 -11.27 8.62 0.69
N ASN A 111 -12.20 8.99 -0.19
CA ASN A 111 -12.08 8.86 -1.66
C ASN A 111 -11.38 7.58 -2.18
N GLY A 112 -11.76 6.40 -1.67
CA GLY A 112 -11.72 5.13 -2.41
C GLY A 112 -10.51 4.22 -2.20
N SER A 113 -10.71 3.08 -1.54
CA SER A 113 -10.79 1.75 -2.17
C SER A 113 -11.10 0.70 -1.09
N VAL A 114 -11.94 -0.26 -1.47
CA VAL A 114 -12.68 -1.22 -0.64
C VAL A 114 -11.99 -2.58 -0.71
N TYR A 115 -10.67 -2.64 -0.54
CA TYR A 115 -9.94 -3.91 -0.40
C TYR A 115 -8.63 -3.65 0.36
N PRO A 116 -8.34 -4.32 1.49
CA PRO A 116 -7.10 -4.14 2.23
C PRO A 116 -5.89 -4.85 1.57
N GLY A 117 -6.05 -5.42 0.37
CA GLY A 117 -4.97 -5.96 -0.44
C GLY A 117 -4.88 -5.24 -1.77
N TYR A 118 -3.76 -4.57 -2.02
CA TYR A 118 -3.33 -3.95 -3.29
C TYR A 118 -4.32 -2.95 -3.92
N GLN A 119 -4.32 -1.69 -3.47
CA GLN A 119 -4.66 -0.59 -4.38
C GLN A 119 -3.54 -0.49 -5.42
N LEU A 120 -3.75 -1.13 -6.57
CA LEU A 120 -2.94 -0.93 -7.77
C LEU A 120 -2.99 0.56 -8.09
N LYS A 121 -1.87 1.25 -7.88
CA LYS A 121 -1.79 2.69 -8.09
C LYS A 121 -1.70 2.96 -9.59
N GLU A 122 -2.81 3.39 -10.15
CA GLU A 122 -2.89 3.86 -11.53
C GLU A 122 -2.24 5.25 -11.66
N THR A 123 -1.38 5.42 -12.67
CA THR A 123 -0.80 6.72 -13.01
C THR A 123 -0.83 6.91 -14.52
N PHE A 124 -1.66 7.85 -14.97
CA PHE A 124 -1.75 8.25 -16.37
C PHE A 124 -0.78 9.39 -16.69
N ARG A 125 -0.10 9.31 -17.84
CA ARG A 125 0.84 10.32 -18.32
C ARG A 125 0.67 10.59 -19.82
N ASP A 126 0.69 11.87 -20.19
CA ASP A 126 0.92 12.30 -21.57
C ASP A 126 2.43 12.51 -21.77
N ASN A 127 3.03 11.81 -22.74
CA ASN A 127 4.43 11.90 -23.08
C ASN A 127 4.61 12.49 -24.49
N PRO A 128 4.64 13.82 -24.62
CA PRO A 128 4.70 14.49 -25.93
C PRO A 128 6.03 14.29 -26.65
N LEU A 129 7.10 13.92 -25.94
CA LEU A 129 8.40 13.62 -26.57
C LEU A 129 8.35 12.35 -27.42
N TYR A 130 7.55 11.37 -27.00
CA TYR A 130 7.35 10.11 -27.73
C TYR A 130 5.99 10.02 -28.42
N CYS A 131 5.23 11.13 -28.42
CA CYS A 131 3.87 11.23 -28.94
C CYS A 131 3.00 10.04 -28.51
N ARG A 132 2.94 9.77 -27.21
CA ARG A 132 2.13 8.66 -26.67
C ARG A 132 1.57 8.98 -25.30
N PHE A 133 0.41 8.41 -25.03
CA PHE A 133 -0.14 8.32 -23.69
C PHE A 133 0.32 7.02 -23.04
N GLU A 134 0.66 7.08 -21.76
CA GLU A 134 1.21 5.98 -20.98
C GLU A 134 0.34 5.76 -19.74
N LEU A 135 0.02 4.51 -19.43
CA LEU A 135 -0.62 4.11 -18.20
C LEU A 135 0.34 3.22 -17.41
N PHE A 136 0.61 3.62 -16.17
CA PHE A 136 1.43 2.87 -15.22
C PHE A 136 0.54 2.28 -14.13
N ILE A 137 0.84 1.05 -13.74
CA ILE A 137 0.22 0.33 -12.63
C ILE A 137 1.34 -0.02 -11.65
N ASP A 138 1.26 0.50 -10.43
CA ASP A 138 2.31 0.36 -9.41
C ASP A 138 3.71 0.76 -9.93
N GLY A 139 3.76 1.80 -10.76
CA GLY A 139 4.99 2.31 -11.37
C GLY A 139 5.52 1.50 -12.55
N THR A 140 4.89 0.37 -12.90
CA THR A 140 5.22 -0.42 -14.10
C THR A 140 4.38 0.04 -15.28
N LEU A 141 4.99 0.29 -16.45
CA LEU A 141 4.27 0.66 -17.65
C LEU A 141 3.36 -0.50 -18.08
N ALA A 142 2.05 -0.34 -17.97
CA ALA A 142 1.08 -1.39 -18.25
C ALA A 142 0.57 -1.33 -19.69
N ALA A 143 0.29 -0.13 -20.20
CA ALA A 143 -0.11 0.08 -21.58
C ALA A 143 0.29 1.46 -22.08
N TYR A 144 0.39 1.62 -23.40
CA TYR A 144 0.54 2.92 -24.03
C TYR A 144 -0.20 2.98 -25.37
N VAL A 145 -0.57 4.20 -25.79
CA VAL A 145 -1.12 4.45 -27.13
C VAL A 145 -0.39 5.62 -27.78
N LYS A 146 0.15 5.39 -28.97
CA LYS A 146 0.80 6.40 -29.79
C LYS A 146 -0.24 7.27 -30.47
N TYR A 147 0.09 8.53 -30.64
CA TYR A 147 -0.73 9.50 -31.33
C TYR A 147 0.10 10.39 -32.27
N SER A 148 -0.59 11.09 -33.17
CA SER A 148 -0.06 12.26 -33.87
C SER A 148 -0.97 13.46 -33.66
N MET A 149 -0.41 14.67 -33.79
CA MET A 149 -1.15 15.93 -33.69
C MET A 149 -1.27 16.58 -35.05
N VAL A 150 -2.48 16.94 -35.45
CA VAL A 150 -2.77 17.71 -36.66
C VAL A 150 -3.64 18.91 -36.26
N GLY A 151 -3.00 20.06 -36.02
CA GLY A 151 -3.69 21.22 -35.45
C GLY A 151 -4.30 20.90 -34.08
N ALA A 152 -5.62 21.07 -33.94
CA ALA A 152 -6.36 20.73 -32.73
C ALA A 152 -6.88 19.26 -32.71
N GLN A 153 -6.46 18.44 -33.67
CA GLN A 153 -6.82 17.04 -33.76
C GLN A 153 -5.72 16.15 -33.20
N ILE A 154 -6.11 15.14 -32.43
CA ILE A 154 -5.25 14.07 -31.95
C ILE A 154 -5.68 12.75 -32.57
N VAL A 155 -4.79 12.13 -33.34
CA VAL A 155 -5.08 10.88 -34.06
C VAL A 155 -4.40 9.74 -33.32
N LEU A 156 -5.17 8.76 -32.84
CA LEU A 156 -4.64 7.57 -32.15
C LEU A 156 -4.20 6.54 -33.17
N LEU A 157 -2.93 6.18 -33.17
CA LEU A 157 -2.29 5.40 -34.24
C LEU A 157 -2.12 3.93 -33.89
N ASP A 158 -1.59 3.63 -32.71
CA ASP A 158 -1.22 2.27 -32.31
C ASP A 158 -1.23 2.14 -30.79
N GLY A 159 -1.79 1.05 -30.28
CA GLY A 159 -1.94 0.80 -28.85
C GLY A 159 -1.28 -0.53 -28.48
N VAL A 160 -0.46 -0.51 -27.42
CA VAL A 160 0.25 -1.69 -26.94
C VAL A 160 -0.02 -1.87 -25.46
N GLU A 161 -0.43 -3.08 -25.10
CA GLU A 161 -0.59 -3.54 -23.72
C GLU A 161 0.48 -4.57 -23.40
N GLN A 162 1.06 -4.47 -22.21
CA GLN A 162 2.07 -5.43 -21.78
C GLN A 162 1.43 -6.79 -21.46
N PRO A 163 2.10 -7.91 -21.78
CA PRO A 163 1.54 -9.25 -21.60
C PRO A 163 1.09 -9.57 -20.17
N VAL A 164 1.78 -9.02 -19.16
CA VAL A 164 1.48 -9.22 -17.74
C VAL A 164 0.14 -8.59 -17.33
N PHE A 165 -0.33 -7.60 -18.10
CA PHE A 165 -1.51 -6.80 -17.80
C PHE A 165 -2.68 -7.08 -18.76
N ARG A 166 -2.50 -7.99 -19.73
CA ARG A 166 -3.52 -8.34 -20.71
C ARG A 166 -4.75 -8.94 -20.04
N ASP A 167 -5.91 -8.68 -20.66
CA ASP A 167 -7.22 -9.18 -20.25
C ASP A 167 -7.67 -8.70 -18.85
N GLN A 168 -7.02 -7.66 -18.31
CA GLN A 168 -7.38 -7.01 -17.04
C GLN A 168 -8.10 -5.67 -17.25
N GLY A 169 -8.43 -5.32 -18.48
CA GLY A 169 -9.12 -4.06 -18.82
C GLY A 169 -8.23 -2.81 -18.71
N ILE A 170 -6.91 -2.97 -18.78
CA ILE A 170 -5.95 -1.86 -18.74
C ILE A 170 -6.05 -1.01 -20.00
N ASP A 171 -6.31 -1.62 -21.15
CA ASP A 171 -6.58 -0.94 -22.41
C ASP A 171 -7.80 0.00 -22.33
N ALA A 172 -8.91 -0.47 -21.76
CA ALA A 172 -10.10 0.33 -21.55
C ALA A 172 -9.88 1.46 -20.55
N THR A 173 -9.10 1.20 -19.50
CA THR A 173 -8.72 2.21 -18.50
C THR A 173 -7.84 3.30 -19.11
N LEU A 174 -6.83 2.91 -19.90
CA LEU A 174 -5.98 3.83 -20.66
C LEU A 174 -6.85 4.69 -21.60
N MET A 175 -7.72 4.06 -22.39
CA MET A 175 -8.52 4.77 -23.39
C MET A 175 -9.51 5.74 -22.74
N ARG A 176 -10.10 5.40 -21.60
CA ARG A 176 -10.91 6.32 -20.80
C ARG A 176 -10.13 7.57 -20.44
N HIS A 177 -8.91 7.42 -19.92
CA HIS A 177 -8.05 8.58 -19.61
C HIS A 177 -7.72 9.41 -20.84
N VAL A 178 -7.44 8.76 -21.97
CA VAL A 178 -7.14 9.43 -23.25
C VAL A 178 -8.31 10.27 -23.72
N VAL A 179 -9.53 9.71 -23.77
CA VAL A 179 -10.74 10.45 -24.18
C VAL A 179 -11.01 11.63 -23.25
N LEU A 180 -10.93 11.41 -21.93
CA LEU A 180 -11.14 12.47 -20.95
C LEU A 180 -10.05 13.56 -21.02
N ASN A 181 -8.79 13.18 -21.29
CA ASN A 181 -7.69 14.13 -21.50
C ASN A 181 -7.94 14.99 -22.74
N ALA A 182 -8.31 14.37 -23.86
CA ALA A 182 -8.65 15.07 -25.09
C ALA A 182 -9.83 16.02 -24.88
N HIS A 183 -10.91 15.56 -24.24
CA HIS A 183 -12.05 16.41 -23.90
C HIS A 183 -11.61 17.60 -23.03
N LYS A 184 -10.87 17.37 -21.94
CA LYS A 184 -10.41 18.43 -21.04
C LYS A 184 -9.58 19.49 -21.76
N ARG A 185 -8.81 19.07 -22.77
CA ARG A 185 -7.99 19.95 -23.62
C ARG A 185 -8.73 20.52 -24.82
N ARG A 186 -10.01 20.18 -25.01
CA ARG A 186 -10.84 20.56 -26.17
C ARG A 186 -10.20 20.13 -27.50
N LEU A 187 -9.57 18.95 -27.51
CA LEU A 187 -8.97 18.36 -28.70
C LEU A 187 -9.96 17.43 -29.40
N ASN A 188 -9.90 17.43 -30.72
CA ASN A 188 -10.66 16.52 -31.56
C ASN A 188 -9.97 15.16 -31.62
N LEU A 189 -10.48 14.17 -30.89
CA LEU A 189 -9.91 12.83 -30.86
C LEU A 189 -10.40 11.99 -32.05
N VAL A 190 -9.47 11.44 -32.84
CA VAL A 190 -9.76 10.56 -33.98
C VAL A 190 -9.19 9.16 -33.70
N PRO A 191 -10.04 8.13 -33.55
CA PRO A 191 -9.60 6.75 -33.38
C PRO A 191 -9.16 6.15 -34.72
N GLN A 192 -7.90 5.74 -34.86
CA GLN A 192 -7.44 4.92 -36.00
C GLN A 192 -6.84 3.58 -35.58
N CYS A 193 -6.61 3.34 -34.29
CA CYS A 193 -6.10 2.07 -33.80
C CYS A 193 -7.23 1.11 -33.37
N PRO A 194 -7.03 -0.22 -33.48
CA PRO A 194 -8.03 -1.21 -33.06
C PRO A 194 -8.46 -1.06 -31.60
N MET A 195 -7.51 -0.78 -30.69
CA MET A 195 -7.78 -0.55 -29.27
C MET A 195 -8.81 0.56 -29.03
N ALA A 196 -8.71 1.67 -29.78
CA ALA A 196 -9.66 2.78 -29.65
C ALA A 196 -11.04 2.42 -30.24
N PHE A 197 -11.08 1.68 -31.35
CA PHE A 197 -12.35 1.22 -31.93
C PHE A 197 -13.10 0.27 -31.00
N SER A 198 -12.42 -0.73 -30.44
CA SER A 198 -13.01 -1.67 -29.49
C SER A 198 -13.58 -0.93 -28.27
N PHE A 199 -12.80 -0.03 -27.66
CA PHE A 199 -13.25 0.76 -26.52
C PHE A 199 -14.50 1.60 -26.83
N LEU A 200 -14.54 2.27 -27.99
CA LEU A 200 -15.68 3.12 -28.36
C LEU A 200 -16.92 2.31 -28.74
N ALA A 201 -16.76 1.09 -29.23
CA ALA A 201 -17.86 0.17 -29.49
C ALA A 201 -18.51 -0.29 -28.16
N ASP A 202 -17.68 -0.63 -27.17
CA ASP A 202 -18.13 -1.08 -25.85
C ASP A 202 -18.66 0.07 -24.98
N HIS A 203 -18.26 1.30 -25.28
CA HIS A 203 -18.65 2.49 -24.53
C HIS A 203 -19.13 3.64 -25.43
N PRO A 204 -20.34 3.52 -26.01
CA PRO A 204 -20.88 4.51 -26.94
C PRO A 204 -21.05 5.91 -26.32
N GLN A 205 -21.17 6.03 -25.00
CA GLN A 205 -21.23 7.32 -24.30
C GLN A 205 -19.98 8.20 -24.52
N TYR A 206 -18.82 7.59 -24.81
CA TYR A 206 -17.59 8.35 -25.10
C TYR A 206 -17.50 8.80 -26.55
N GLN A 207 -18.30 8.26 -27.48
CA GLN A 207 -18.28 8.68 -28.89
C GLN A 207 -18.64 10.15 -29.04
N VAL A 208 -19.54 10.66 -28.19
CA VAL A 208 -19.92 12.09 -28.15
C VAL A 208 -18.73 13.00 -27.85
N LEU A 209 -17.70 12.48 -27.16
CA LEU A 209 -16.48 13.20 -26.78
C LEU A 209 -15.36 13.09 -27.82
N THR A 210 -15.58 12.30 -28.87
CA THR A 210 -14.64 12.14 -29.98
C THR A 210 -15.03 13.03 -31.15
N ALA A 211 -14.06 13.34 -32.01
CA ALA A 211 -14.28 14.19 -33.16
C ALA A 211 -15.35 13.57 -34.07
N HIS A 212 -16.31 14.37 -34.51
CA HIS A 212 -17.20 13.98 -35.59
C HIS A 212 -16.41 14.12 -36.90
N PRO A 213 -16.35 13.09 -37.76
CA PRO A 213 -15.76 13.23 -39.08
C PRO A 213 -16.63 14.18 -39.91
N GLY A 214 -16.23 15.45 -40.00
CA GLY A 214 -16.85 16.44 -40.88
C GLY A 214 -17.30 17.73 -40.18
N ARG A 215 -16.41 18.72 -40.16
CA ARG A 215 -16.76 20.14 -40.30
C ARG A 215 -15.66 20.85 -41.07
#